data_AF-A0A8S0XKJ4-F1
#
_entry.id   AF-A0A8S0XKJ4-F1
#
_cell.length_a   1.000
_cell.length_b   1.000
_cell.length_c   1.000
_cell.angle_alpha   90.00
_cell.angle_beta   90.00
_cell.angle_gamma   90.00
#
_symmetry.space_group_name_H-M   'P 1'
#
loop_
_entity.id
_entity.type
_entity.pdbx_description
1 polymer ?
#
loop_
_entity_poly.entity_id
_entity_poly.type
_entity_poly.pdbx_seq_one_letter_code
_entity_poly.pdbx_strand_id
1 'polypeptide(L)'
;MASNEIDWDKHFSKLTWNEVYENSPFFHGQHLPTLFSPDGTRIYISSLDFEYATDNVPLLKLALDHIKSSFDMAKRSNRYYKMAMAKSDFSAVQGLLSQLGADETSHRLVEDSV
;
A
#
# COMPACT_ATOMS: atom_id res chain seq x y z
N MET A 1 35.91 -12.05 -25.61
CA MET A 1 34.77 -11.18 -25.98
C MET A 1 34.25 -10.61 -24.67
N ALA A 2 34.28 -9.29 -24.47
CA ALA A 2 33.72 -8.70 -23.26
C ALA A 2 32.20 -8.91 -23.29
N SER A 3 31.60 -9.43 -22.21
CA SER A 3 30.14 -9.47 -22.12
C SER A 3 29.68 -8.01 -22.05
N ASN A 4 28.85 -7.60 -23.01
CA ASN A 4 28.06 -6.38 -22.89
C ASN A 4 26.89 -6.63 -21.94
N GLU A 5 27.17 -7.21 -20.77
CA GLU A 5 26.16 -7.40 -19.74
C GLU A 5 25.80 -6.02 -19.21
N ILE A 6 24.52 -5.70 -19.31
CA ILE A 6 23.98 -4.50 -18.70
C ILE A 6 24.11 -4.68 -17.20
N ASP A 7 24.86 -3.78 -16.58
CA ASP A 7 24.93 -3.64 -15.12
C ASP A 7 23.61 -3.02 -14.64
N TRP A 8 22.65 -3.89 -14.36
CA TRP A 8 21.29 -3.53 -13.98
C TRP A 8 21.26 -2.76 -12.66
N ASP A 9 22.10 -3.12 -11.69
CA ASP A 9 22.14 -2.44 -10.40
C ASP A 9 22.59 -0.99 -10.55
N LYS A 10 23.64 -0.74 -11.34
CA LYS A 10 24.11 0.62 -11.66
C LYS A 10 23.13 1.41 -12.52
N HIS A 11 22.31 0.73 -13.32
CA HIS A 11 21.23 1.36 -14.08
C HIS A 11 20.09 1.80 -13.15
N PHE A 12 19.57 0.88 -12.32
CA PHE A 12 18.48 1.16 -11.39
C PHE A 12 18.87 2.12 -10.27
N SER A 13 20.14 2.16 -9.84
CA SER A 13 20.62 3.10 -8.83
C SER A 13 20.52 4.57 -9.24
N LYS A 14 20.30 4.86 -10.54
CA LYS A 14 20.18 6.21 -11.10
C LYS A 14 18.74 6.62 -11.34
N LEU A 15 17.80 5.69 -11.25
CA LEU A 15 16.39 5.92 -11.50
C LEU A 15 15.67 6.28 -10.21
N THR A 16 14.72 7.20 -10.31
CA THR A 16 13.73 7.43 -9.26
C THR A 16 12.75 6.25 -9.19
N TRP A 17 12.09 6.07 -8.05
CA TRP A 17 11.09 5.02 -7.90
C TRP A 17 9.96 5.10 -8.95
N ASN A 18 9.52 6.32 -9.31
CA ASN A 18 8.52 6.52 -10.35
C ASN A 18 9.00 6.02 -11.71
N GLU A 19 10.26 6.24 -12.06
CA GLU A 19 10.83 5.74 -13.31
C GLU A 19 10.94 4.21 -13.32
N VAL A 20 11.28 3.59 -12.19
CA VAL A 20 11.28 2.13 -12.05
C VAL A 20 9.86 1.56 -12.20
N TYR A 21 8.88 2.21 -11.57
CA TYR A 21 7.48 1.81 -11.62
C TYR A 21 6.89 1.91 -13.03
N GLU A 22 7.09 3.03 -13.72
CA GLU A 22 6.54 3.27 -15.06
C GLU A 22 7.17 2.38 -16.13
N ASN A 23 8.46 2.03 -15.99
CA ASN A 23 9.18 1.24 -17.00
C ASN A 23 9.24 -0.26 -16.68
N SER A 24 8.72 -0.69 -15.53
CA SER A 24 8.69 -2.11 -15.15
C SER A 24 7.49 -2.82 -15.77
N PRO A 25 7.67 -3.92 -16.53
CA PRO A 25 6.56 -4.71 -17.05
C PRO A 25 5.73 -5.38 -15.93
N PHE A 26 6.22 -5.38 -14.70
CA PHE A 26 5.54 -5.90 -13.52
C PHE A 26 4.75 -4.83 -12.78
N PHE A 27 5.18 -3.56 -12.82
CA PHE A 27 4.54 -2.47 -12.07
C PHE A 27 3.74 -1.51 -12.96
N HIS A 28 3.95 -1.54 -14.28
CA HIS A 28 3.24 -0.71 -15.24
C HIS A 28 1.72 -0.95 -15.13
N GLY A 29 1.01 0.09 -14.68
CA GLY A 29 -0.44 0.06 -14.44
C GLY A 29 -0.90 -0.51 -13.09
N GLN A 30 -0.01 -0.79 -12.14
CA GLN A 30 -0.33 -1.57 -10.92
C GLN A 30 -0.72 -0.84 -9.62
N HIS A 31 -0.94 0.46 -9.50
CA HIS A 31 -0.95 1.19 -8.21
C HIS A 31 0.31 0.96 -7.34
N LEU A 32 0.93 2.07 -6.91
CA LEU A 32 2.08 2.05 -6.00
C LEU A 32 1.73 1.29 -4.71
N PRO A 33 2.65 0.54 -4.10
CA PRO A 33 2.40 -0.08 -2.79
C PRO A 33 2.10 0.98 -1.72
N THR A 34 1.62 0.55 -0.55
CA THR A 34 1.55 1.47 0.61
C THR A 34 2.95 1.93 1.00
N LEU A 35 3.12 3.25 1.12
CA LEU A 35 4.43 3.90 1.27
C LEU A 35 4.36 4.97 2.33
N PHE A 36 5.46 5.15 3.06
CA PHE A 36 5.66 6.30 3.94
C PHE A 36 6.44 7.39 3.22
N SER A 37 6.17 8.65 3.54
CA SER A 37 7.04 9.76 3.12
C SER A 37 8.43 9.64 3.76
N PRO A 38 9.48 10.24 3.17
CA PRO A 38 10.86 10.13 3.70
C PRO A 38 11.02 10.61 5.14
N ASP A 39 10.21 11.57 5.57
CA ASP A 39 10.16 12.11 6.94
C ASP A 39 9.19 11.35 7.86
N GLY A 40 8.48 10.34 7.35
CA GLY A 40 7.52 9.53 8.08
C GLY A 40 6.22 10.23 8.47
N THR A 41 5.99 11.46 8.02
CA THR A 41 4.80 12.26 8.41
C THR A 41 3.55 11.92 7.61
N ARG A 42 3.69 11.22 6.47
CA ARG A 42 2.59 10.79 5.61
C ARG A 42 2.67 9.32 5.27
N ILE A 43 1.51 8.71 5.08
CA ILE A 43 1.34 7.37 4.54
C ILE A 43 0.43 7.45 3.31
N TYR A 44 0.88 6.92 2.19
CA TYR A 44 0.08 6.70 1.00
C TYR A 44 -0.52 5.30 1.05
N ILE A 45 -1.85 5.21 0.92
CA ILE A 45 -2.61 3.97 0.97
C ILE A 45 -3.01 3.56 -0.45
N SER A 46 -2.40 2.49 -0.94
CA SER A 46 -2.52 2.01 -2.32
C SER A 46 -3.94 1.67 -2.74
N SER A 47 -4.67 0.96 -1.89
CA SER A 47 -6.04 0.48 -2.12
C SER A 47 -7.08 1.58 -2.17
N LEU A 48 -6.71 2.79 -1.72
CA LEU A 48 -7.54 3.99 -1.75
C LEU A 48 -7.02 5.07 -2.72
N ASP A 49 -5.78 4.93 -3.20
CA ASP A 49 -5.09 5.96 -3.99
C ASP A 49 -5.12 7.33 -3.29
N PHE A 50 -4.80 7.34 -1.99
CA PHE A 50 -4.90 8.54 -1.15
C PHE A 50 -3.84 8.57 -0.06
N GLU A 51 -3.40 9.78 0.33
CA GLU A 51 -2.42 9.99 1.39
C GLU A 51 -3.04 10.53 2.69
N TYR A 52 -2.50 10.10 3.82
CA TYR A 52 -2.93 10.48 5.16
C TYR A 52 -1.74 10.95 5.99
N ALA A 53 -1.99 11.91 6.90
CA ALA A 53 -1.01 12.28 7.91
C ALA A 53 -0.90 11.16 8.96
N THR A 54 0.33 10.77 9.32
CA THR A 54 0.58 9.62 10.21
C THR A 54 0.26 9.90 11.68
N ASP A 55 0.09 11.15 12.07
CA ASP A 55 -0.29 11.57 13.42
C ASP A 55 -1.81 11.79 13.59
N ASN A 56 -2.57 11.78 12.49
CA ASN A 56 -3.99 12.08 12.51
C ASN A 56 -4.82 10.83 12.74
N VAL A 57 -4.88 10.39 14.00
CA VAL A 57 -5.62 9.19 14.43
C VAL A 57 -7.07 9.15 13.91
N PRO A 58 -7.88 10.23 13.98
CA PRO A 58 -9.24 10.21 13.42
C PRO A 58 -9.29 9.88 11.92
N LEU A 59 -8.40 10.47 11.12
CA LEU A 59 -8.36 10.20 9.67
C LEU A 59 -7.84 8.80 9.37
N LEU A 60 -6.87 8.30 10.14
CA LEU A 60 -6.37 6.94 10.00
C LEU A 60 -7.44 5.88 10.34
N LYS A 61 -8.29 6.14 11.35
CA LYS A 61 -9.46 5.29 11.63
C LYS A 61 -10.47 5.29 10.48
N LEU A 62 -10.75 6.47 9.92
CA LEU A 62 -11.60 6.57 8.74
C LEU A 62 -11.00 5.83 7.52
N ALA A 63 -9.67 5.87 7.37
CA ALA A 63 -8.98 5.13 6.33
C ALA A 63 -9.18 3.61 6.45
N LEU A 64 -9.20 3.05 7.67
CA LEU A 64 -9.50 1.62 7.88
C LEU A 64 -10.89 1.23 7.34
N ASP A 65 -11.90 2.07 7.58
CA ASP A 65 -13.26 1.83 7.08
C ASP A 65 -13.33 1.89 5.56
N HIS A 66 -12.62 2.86 4.95
CA HIS A 66 -12.51 2.95 3.50
C HIS A 66 -11.75 1.76 2.90
N ILE A 67 -10.65 1.32 3.51
CA ILE A 67 -9.89 0.14 3.08
C ILE A 67 -10.79 -1.10 3.14
N LYS A 68 -11.57 -1.27 4.21
CA LYS A 68 -12.53 -2.37 4.34
C LYS A 68 -13.60 -2.33 3.24
N SER A 69 -14.13 -1.15 2.92
CA SER A 69 -15.06 -0.98 1.80
C SER A 69 -14.42 -1.37 0.45
N SER A 70 -13.17 -0.94 0.21
CA SER A 70 -12.39 -1.30 -0.99
C SER A 70 -12.19 -2.82 -1.08
N PHE A 71 -11.87 -3.48 0.05
CA PHE A 71 -11.76 -4.93 0.15
C PHE A 71 -13.08 -5.62 -0.20
N ASP A 72 -14.21 -5.20 0.37
CA ASP A 72 -15.52 -5.81 0.12
C ASP A 72 -15.96 -5.65 -1.33
N MET A 73 -15.71 -4.49 -1.94
CA MET A 73 -15.96 -4.25 -3.36
C MET A 73 -15.09 -5.17 -4.25
N ALA A 74 -13.82 -5.33 -3.90
CA ALA A 74 -12.90 -6.22 -4.60
C ALA A 74 -13.33 -7.69 -4.46
N LYS A 75 -13.76 -8.11 -3.26
CA LYS A 75 -14.30 -9.46 -2.98
C LYS A 75 -15.52 -9.75 -3.84
N ARG A 76 -16.51 -8.85 -3.88
CA ARG A 76 -17.72 -9.00 -4.72
C ARG A 76 -17.41 -9.10 -6.22
N SER A 77 -16.30 -8.52 -6.65
CA SER A 77 -15.88 -8.48 -8.06
C SER A 77 -14.79 -9.51 -8.40
N ASN A 78 -14.44 -10.41 -7.49
CA ASN A 78 -13.34 -11.38 -7.64
C ASN A 78 -11.99 -10.75 -8.07
N ARG A 79 -11.69 -9.55 -7.58
CA ARG A 79 -10.44 -8.82 -7.87
C ARG A 79 -9.38 -9.15 -6.82
N TYR A 80 -8.82 -10.36 -6.90
CA TYR A 80 -7.89 -10.90 -5.88
C TYR A 80 -6.67 -10.02 -5.58
N TYR A 81 -6.09 -9.38 -6.61
CA TYR A 81 -4.99 -8.43 -6.41
C TYR A 81 -5.41 -7.24 -5.53
N LYS A 82 -6.58 -6.64 -5.80
CA LYS A 82 -7.12 -5.54 -4.98
C LYS A 82 -7.47 -5.99 -3.56
N MET A 83 -7.91 -7.23 -3.37
CA MET A 83 -8.12 -7.80 -2.04
C MET A 83 -6.82 -7.93 -1.26
N ALA A 84 -5.76 -8.44 -1.88
CA ALA A 84 -4.44 -8.58 -1.24
C ALA A 84 -3.85 -7.21 -0.87
N MET A 85 -3.97 -6.23 -1.77
CA MET A 85 -3.57 -4.85 -1.53
C MET A 85 -4.32 -4.24 -0.33
N ALA A 86 -5.65 -4.30 -0.33
CA ALA A 86 -6.44 -3.79 0.79
C ALA A 86 -6.10 -4.49 2.13
N LYS A 87 -5.79 -5.80 2.13
CA LYS A 87 -5.33 -6.50 3.34
C LYS A 87 -3.97 -5.99 3.84
N SER A 88 -3.03 -5.78 2.93
CA SER A 88 -1.70 -5.23 3.25
C SER A 88 -1.82 -3.83 3.85
N ASP A 89 -2.62 -2.98 3.22
CA ASP A 89 -2.86 -1.61 3.63
C ASP A 89 -3.55 -1.53 5.00
N PHE A 90 -4.55 -2.39 5.21
CA PHE A 90 -5.23 -2.50 6.49
C PHE A 90 -4.23 -2.82 7.61
N SER A 91 -3.36 -3.80 7.39
CA SER A 91 -2.33 -4.20 8.35
C SER A 91 -1.33 -3.07 8.64
N ALA A 92 -0.95 -2.29 7.61
CA ALA A 92 -0.03 -1.16 7.77
C ALA A 92 -0.65 -0.02 8.60
N VAL A 93 -1.90 0.35 8.31
CA VAL A 93 -2.62 1.39 9.07
C VAL A 93 -2.91 0.93 10.50
N GLN A 94 -3.26 -0.33 10.70
CA GLN A 94 -3.41 -0.89 12.05
C GLN A 94 -2.10 -0.84 12.84
N GLY A 95 -0.99 -1.26 12.23
CA GLY A 95 0.33 -1.18 12.85
C GLY A 95 0.66 0.25 13.29
N LEU A 96 0.34 1.24 12.46
CA LEU A 96 0.53 2.65 12.77
C LEU A 96 -0.36 3.14 13.94
N LEU A 97 -1.66 2.81 13.91
CA LEU A 97 -2.60 3.18 14.97
C LEU A 97 -2.21 2.57 16.33
N SER A 98 -1.74 1.32 16.32
CA SER A 98 -1.23 0.63 17.50
C SER A 98 -0.01 1.35 18.10
N GLN A 99 0.93 1.79 17.26
CA GLN A 99 2.11 2.57 17.71
C GLN A 99 1.72 3.92 18.34
N LEU A 100 0.62 4.52 17.89
CA LEU A 100 0.07 5.76 18.45
C LEU A 100 -0.74 5.54 19.73
N GLY A 101 -0.89 4.29 20.20
CA GLY A 101 -1.69 3.96 21.38
C GLY A 101 -3.19 4.10 21.15
N ALA A 102 -3.65 4.08 19.90
CA ALA A 102 -5.06 4.16 19.56
C ALA A 102 -5.69 2.76 19.54
N ASP A 103 -6.67 2.49 20.43
CA ASP A 103 -7.36 1.20 20.48
C ASP A 103 -8.29 1.01 19.25
N GLU A 104 -8.34 -0.24 18.76
CA GLU A 104 -8.84 -0.66 17.44
C GLU A 104 -10.10 -1.54 17.50
N THR A 105 -10.74 -1.63 18.66
CA THR A 105 -11.68 -2.70 19.02
C THR A 105 -12.89 -2.90 18.08
N SER A 106 -13.12 -2.00 17.11
CA SER A 106 -14.24 -2.03 16.16
C SER A 106 -13.90 -2.39 14.70
N HIS A 107 -12.62 -2.46 14.31
CA HIS A 107 -12.24 -2.65 12.89
C HIS A 107 -11.51 -3.98 12.71
N ARG A 108 -12.25 -5.09 12.60
CA ARG A 108 -11.72 -6.35 12.06
C ARG A 108 -12.18 -6.54 10.63
N LEU A 109 -11.25 -6.91 9.74
CA LEU A 109 -11.58 -7.56 8.48
C LEU A 109 -12.12 -8.96 8.83
N VAL A 110 -13.39 -9.22 8.49
CA VAL A 110 -13.99 -10.54 8.71
C VAL A 110 -13.51 -11.43 7.58
N GLU A 111 -12.64 -12.38 7.92
CA GLU A 111 -12.29 -13.46 7.01
C GLU A 111 -13.39 -14.52 7.09
N ASP A 112 -14.39 -14.41 6.23
CA ASP A 112 -15.27 -15.56 6.01
C ASP A 112 -14.47 -16.63 5.26
N SER A 113 -14.29 -17.77 5.93
CA SER A 113 -13.82 -19.03 5.36
C SER A 113 -14.53 -19.30 4.02
N VAL A 114 -13.73 -19.65 3.02
CA VAL A 114 -14.20 -20.25 1.76
C VAL A 114 -14.98 -21.53 2.06
#